data_AF-A0A385EP18-F1
#
_entry.id   AF-A0A385EP18-F1
#
_cell.length_a   1.000
_cell.length_b   1.000
_cell.length_c   1.000
_cell.angle_alpha   90.00
_cell.angle_beta   90.00
_cell.angle_gamma   90.00
#
_symmetry.space_group_name_H-M   'P 1'
#
loop_
_entity.id
_entity.type
_entity.pdbx_description
1 polymer ?
#
loop_
_entity_poly.entity_id
_entity_poly.type
_entity_poly.pdbx_seq_one_letter_code
_entity_poly.pdbx_strand_id
1 'polypeptide(L)'
;MRYILAKGRPRLPQNPLPDVLGWKYSGNRHHPTEKPVTSLQPLIENFTHPNAIVLDPFAGSGSTCVAALQSGRRYIGIELLEQYHRAGQQRLAAVQRAMQQGAANDDWFMPEVRK
;
A
#
# COMPACT_ATOMS: atom_id res chain seq x y z
N MET A 1 -11.15 14.04 4.53
CA MET A 1 -12.18 13.03 4.87
C MET A 1 -12.15 11.92 3.83
N ARG A 2 -12.36 10.65 4.20
CA ARG A 2 -12.50 9.51 3.27
C ARG A 2 -13.76 8.77 3.62
N TYR A 3 -14.45 8.23 2.62
CA TYR A 3 -15.65 7.44 2.79
C TYR A 3 -15.37 6.01 2.34
N ILE A 4 -15.94 5.04 3.06
CA ILE A 4 -15.93 3.63 2.67
C ILE A 4 -17.33 3.29 2.20
N LEU A 5 -17.43 2.87 0.94
CA LEU A 5 -18.69 2.47 0.32
C LEU A 5 -18.52 1.04 -0.17
N ALA A 6 -19.44 0.17 0.21
CA ALA A 6 -19.42 -1.24 -0.16
C ALA A 6 -20.75 -1.60 -0.81
N LYS A 7 -20.71 -2.20 -2.00
CA LYS A 7 -21.91 -2.52 -2.81
C LYS A 7 -22.20 -4.02 -2.77
N GLY A 8 -23.48 -4.38 -2.69
CA GLY A 8 -23.93 -5.77 -2.66
C GLY A 8 -23.97 -6.33 -1.23
N ARG A 9 -23.48 -7.57 -1.05
CA ARG A 9 -23.33 -8.22 0.28
C ARG A 9 -21.86 -8.51 0.57
N PRO A 10 -21.02 -7.48 0.75
CA PRO A 10 -19.62 -7.66 1.07
C PRO A 10 -19.48 -8.34 2.43
N ARG A 11 -18.46 -9.19 2.58
CA ARG A 11 -18.11 -9.70 3.91
C ARG A 11 -17.63 -8.54 4.77
N LEU A 12 -18.09 -8.51 6.02
CA LEU A 12 -17.57 -7.56 6.99
C LEU A 12 -16.12 -7.91 7.35
N PRO A 13 -15.28 -6.90 7.62
CA PRO A 13 -13.93 -7.12 8.12
C PRO A 13 -13.99 -7.89 9.44
N GLN A 14 -13.04 -8.82 9.64
CA GLN A 14 -12.93 -9.58 10.90
C GLN A 14 -12.59 -8.66 12.09
N ASN A 15 -11.77 -7.63 11.86
CA ASN A 15 -11.42 -6.61 12.84
C ASN A 15 -11.74 -5.22 12.28
N PRO A 16 -12.95 -4.69 12.51
CA PRO A 16 -13.34 -3.39 11.97
C PRO A 16 -12.42 -2.27 12.48
N LEU A 17 -12.03 -1.38 11.57
CA LEU A 17 -11.24 -0.20 11.90
C LEU A 17 -12.11 0.85 12.60
N PRO A 18 -11.55 1.64 13.53
CA PRO A 18 -12.27 2.77 14.10
C PRO A 18 -12.55 3.85 13.03
N ASP A 19 -13.62 4.61 13.22
CA ASP A 19 -14.00 5.70 12.31
C ASP A 19 -12.99 6.85 12.27
N VAL A 20 -12.16 6.96 13.32
CA VAL A 20 -11.08 7.94 13.44
C VAL A 20 -9.74 7.22 13.52
N LEU A 21 -8.92 7.39 12.48
CA LEU A 21 -7.56 6.87 12.43
C LEU A 21 -6.57 8.04 12.54
N GLY A 22 -5.70 7.97 13.55
CA GLY A 22 -4.54 8.85 13.63
C GLY A 22 -3.58 8.53 12.49
N TRP A 23 -2.98 9.55 11.88
CA TRP A 23 -1.95 9.36 10.87
C TRP A 23 -0.83 10.39 11.04
N LYS A 24 0.38 9.98 10.70
CA LYS A 24 1.56 10.85 10.72
C LYS A 24 1.76 11.46 9.34
N TYR A 25 1.86 12.78 9.27
CA TYR A 25 2.12 13.49 8.03
C TYR A 25 3.46 13.05 7.41
N SER A 26 3.42 12.59 6.16
CA SER A 26 4.60 12.07 5.45
C SER A 26 5.46 13.17 4.81
N GLY A 27 5.03 14.43 4.88
CA GLY A 27 5.76 15.55 4.28
C GLY A 27 5.49 15.79 2.79
N ASN A 28 4.53 15.08 2.17
CA ASN A 28 4.15 15.28 0.76
C ASN A 28 5.32 15.25 -0.23
N ARG A 29 6.30 14.37 0.02
CA ARG A 29 7.58 14.32 -0.70
C ARG A 29 7.42 14.01 -2.20
N HIS A 30 6.34 13.33 -2.59
CA HIS A 30 6.13 12.92 -3.98
C HIS A 30 4.94 13.61 -4.65
N HIS A 31 4.03 14.24 -3.88
CA HIS A 31 2.86 14.94 -4.39
C HIS A 31 2.33 15.97 -3.37
N PRO A 32 1.84 17.16 -3.80
CA PRO A 32 1.30 18.18 -2.90
C PRO A 32 0.14 17.73 -2.02
N THR A 33 -0.57 16.68 -2.42
CA THR A 33 -1.71 16.08 -1.70
C THR A 33 -1.52 14.58 -1.47
N GLU A 34 -0.28 14.16 -1.20
CA GLU A 34 0.06 12.76 -1.03
C GLU A 34 -0.73 12.12 0.13
N LYS A 35 -1.45 11.04 -0.19
CA LYS A 35 -2.12 10.23 0.81
C LYS A 35 -1.08 9.39 1.56
N PRO A 36 -1.07 9.36 2.90
CA PRO A 36 -0.18 8.49 3.67
C PRO A 36 -0.48 7.02 3.38
N VAL A 37 0.54 6.26 2.99
CA VAL A 37 0.45 4.82 2.71
C VAL A 37 0.01 4.05 3.97
N THR A 38 0.50 4.46 5.13
CA THR A 38 0.18 3.85 6.44
C THR A 38 -1.30 3.93 6.79
N SER A 39 -2.04 4.91 6.28
CA SER A 39 -3.51 4.98 6.47
C SER A 39 -4.27 4.20 5.41
N LEU A 40 -3.63 3.85 4.29
CA LEU A 40 -4.24 3.12 3.18
C LEU A 40 -4.16 1.61 3.36
N GLN A 41 -3.04 1.09 3.87
CA GLN A 41 -2.85 -0.35 4.07
C GLN A 41 -3.93 -0.99 4.96
N PRO A 42 -4.29 -0.45 6.14
CA PRO A 42 -5.31 -1.07 6.98
C PRO A 42 -6.67 -1.13 6.27
N LEU A 43 -7.01 -0.10 5.48
CA LEU A 43 -8.26 -0.07 4.72
C LEU A 43 -8.27 -1.15 3.64
N ILE A 44 -7.18 -1.28 2.89
CA ILE A 44 -7.06 -2.31 1.85
C ILE A 44 -7.12 -3.71 2.49
N GLU A 45 -6.44 -3.91 3.61
CA GLU A 45 -6.41 -5.21 4.29
C GLU A 45 -7.77 -5.63 4.83
N ASN A 46 -8.53 -4.69 5.39
CA ASN A 46 -9.84 -4.97 5.98
C ASN A 46 -10.95 -5.16 4.95
N PHE A 47 -10.89 -4.43 3.84
CA PHE A 47 -11.99 -4.42 2.85
C PHE A 47 -11.67 -5.19 1.57
N THR A 48 -10.55 -5.91 1.51
CA THR A 48 -10.19 -6.75 0.37
C THR A 48 -9.60 -8.09 0.79
N HIS A 49 -9.77 -9.11 -0.04
CA HIS A 49 -9.07 -10.37 0.12
C HIS A 49 -7.62 -10.28 -0.40
N PRO A 50 -6.71 -11.13 0.09
CA PRO A 50 -5.40 -11.32 -0.54
C PRO A 50 -5.53 -11.55 -2.05
N ASN A 51 -4.60 -11.02 -2.85
CA ASN A 51 -4.61 -11.09 -4.33
C ASN A 51 -5.78 -10.37 -5.04
N ALA A 52 -6.70 -9.72 -4.31
CA ALA A 52 -7.70 -8.85 -4.91
C ALA A 52 -7.04 -7.70 -5.69
N ILE A 53 -7.81 -7.10 -6.60
CA ILE A 53 -7.37 -5.91 -7.35
C ILE A 53 -7.92 -4.67 -6.66
N VAL A 54 -7.05 -3.71 -6.35
CA VAL A 54 -7.40 -2.37 -5.89
C VAL A 54 -7.32 -1.40 -7.08
N LEU A 55 -8.42 -0.71 -7.38
CA LEU A 55 -8.47 0.31 -8.43
C LEU A 55 -8.35 1.71 -7.81
N ASP A 56 -7.43 2.53 -8.32
CA ASP A 56 -7.36 3.96 -8.05
C ASP A 56 -7.41 4.74 -9.37
N PRO A 57 -8.54 5.36 -9.73
CA PRO A 57 -8.67 6.09 -10.99
C PRO A 57 -8.00 7.48 -10.97
N PHE A 58 -7.49 7.92 -9.81
CA PHE A 58 -6.80 9.21 -9.62
C PHE A 58 -5.53 8.99 -8.80
N ALA A 59 -4.67 8.12 -9.31
CA ALA A 59 -3.58 7.53 -8.56
C ALA A 59 -2.52 8.54 -8.09
N GLY A 60 -2.37 9.69 -8.76
CA GLY A 60 -1.36 10.69 -8.44
C GLY A 60 0.03 10.07 -8.37
N SER A 61 0.73 10.28 -7.25
CA SER A 61 2.04 9.63 -6.98
C SER A 61 1.96 8.17 -6.51
N GLY A 62 0.81 7.52 -6.66
CA GLY A 62 0.66 6.08 -6.52
C GLY A 62 0.53 5.56 -5.08
N SER A 63 0.19 6.39 -4.08
CA SER A 63 0.10 5.93 -2.68
C SER A 63 -0.82 4.73 -2.48
N THR A 64 -1.97 4.68 -3.16
CA THR A 64 -2.90 3.54 -3.10
C THR A 64 -2.30 2.29 -3.72
N CYS A 65 -1.59 2.44 -4.84
CA CYS A 65 -0.91 1.34 -5.52
C CYS A 65 0.21 0.76 -4.66
N VAL A 66 1.00 1.62 -4.01
CA VAL A 66 2.05 1.21 -3.07
C VAL A 66 1.45 0.47 -1.88
N ALA A 67 0.38 1.00 -1.28
CA ALA A 67 -0.31 0.33 -0.17
C ALA A 67 -0.86 -1.04 -0.60
N ALA A 68 -1.49 -1.13 -1.76
CA ALA A 68 -1.99 -2.40 -2.30
C ALA A 68 -0.87 -3.41 -2.51
N LEU A 69 0.24 -3.00 -3.13
CA LEU A 69 1.40 -3.84 -3.35
C LEU A 69 1.98 -4.39 -2.04
N GLN A 70 2.20 -3.51 -1.05
CA GLN A 70 2.76 -3.90 0.24
C GLN A 70 1.83 -4.81 1.04
N SER A 71 0.51 -4.62 0.90
CA SER A 71 -0.48 -5.52 1.48
C SER A 71 -0.70 -6.80 0.67
N GLY A 72 0.09 -7.10 -0.37
CA GLY A 72 -0.07 -8.33 -1.17
C GLY A 72 -1.35 -8.35 -2.02
N ARG A 73 -1.80 -7.18 -2.48
CA ARG A 73 -2.90 -7.01 -3.43
C ARG A 73 -2.33 -6.59 -4.79
N ARG A 74 -3.07 -6.93 -5.85
CA ARG A 74 -2.84 -6.36 -7.19
C ARG A 74 -3.45 -4.97 -7.24
N TYR A 75 -3.01 -4.14 -8.18
CA TYR A 75 -3.56 -2.81 -8.33
C TYR A 75 -3.68 -2.39 -9.80
N ILE A 76 -4.58 -1.44 -10.03
CA ILE A 76 -4.69 -0.67 -11.27
C ILE A 76 -4.72 0.80 -10.85
N GLY A 77 -3.71 1.55 -11.27
CA GLY A 77 -3.64 3.00 -11.04
C GLY A 77 -3.80 3.73 -12.37
N ILE A 78 -4.69 4.71 -12.43
CA ILE A 78 -4.87 5.59 -13.58
C ILE A 78 -4.49 7.01 -13.14
N GLU A 79 -3.64 7.66 -13.92
CA GLU A 79 -3.23 9.05 -13.70
C GLU A 79 -3.13 9.76 -15.04
N LEU A 80 -3.73 10.96 -15.13
CA LEU A 80 -3.82 11.72 -16.37
C LEU A 80 -2.57 12.55 -16.63
N LEU A 81 -1.98 13.12 -15.58
CA LEU A 81 -0.86 14.03 -15.69
C LEU A 81 0.46 13.25 -15.73
N GLU A 82 1.18 13.35 -16.85
CA GLU A 82 2.40 12.56 -17.10
C GLU A 82 3.43 12.69 -15.97
N GLN A 83 3.62 13.91 -15.45
CA GLN A 83 4.58 14.17 -14.37
C GLN A 83 4.29 13.33 -13.11
N TYR A 84 3.02 13.18 -12.74
CA TYR A 84 2.61 12.41 -11.57
C TYR A 84 2.59 10.91 -11.87
N HIS A 85 2.19 10.53 -13.07
CA HIS A 85 2.29 9.16 -13.55
C HIS A 85 3.74 8.66 -13.50
N ARG A 86 4.70 9.46 -13.98
CA ARG A 86 6.14 9.14 -13.94
C ARG A 86 6.66 9.02 -12.51
N ALA A 87 6.32 9.97 -11.65
CA ALA A 87 6.69 9.93 -10.23
C ALA A 87 6.12 8.69 -9.52
N GLY A 88 4.87 8.34 -9.80
CA GLY A 88 4.21 7.15 -9.26
C GLY A 88 4.89 5.85 -9.71
N GLN A 89 5.24 5.73 -11.00
CA GLN A 89 5.96 4.57 -11.53
C GLN A 89 7.35 4.40 -10.90
N GLN A 90 8.12 5.49 -10.79
CA GLN A 90 9.45 5.45 -10.15
C GLN A 90 9.36 4.98 -8.70
N ARG A 91 8.38 5.51 -7.96
CA ARG A 91 8.12 5.12 -6.57
C ARG A 91 7.74 3.64 -6.47
N LEU A 92 6.82 3.17 -7.31
CA LEU A 92 6.40 1.76 -7.32
C LEU A 92 7.57 0.81 -7.62
N ALA A 93 8.39 1.14 -8.63
CA ALA A 93 9.57 0.35 -8.97
C ALA A 93 10.57 0.29 -7.82
N ALA A 94 10.82 1.41 -7.12
CA ALA A 94 11.69 1.44 -5.95
C ALA A 94 11.17 0.55 -4.81
N VAL A 95 9.87 0.61 -4.52
CA VAL A 95 9.23 -0.24 -3.51
C VAL A 95 9.31 -1.72 -3.89
N GLN A 96 9.02 -2.07 -5.13
CA GLN A 96 9.11 -3.46 -5.62
C GLN A 96 10.51 -4.05 -5.45
N ARG A 97 11.55 -3.28 -5.82
CA ARG A 97 12.95 -3.70 -5.64
C ARG A 97 13.30 -3.91 -4.17
N ALA A 98 12.90 -2.97 -3.30
CA ALA A 98 13.16 -3.09 -1.86
C ALA A 98 12.49 -4.34 -1.26
N MET A 99 11.26 -4.67 -1.69
CA MET A 99 10.57 -5.88 -1.25
C MET A 99 11.22 -7.18 -1.75
N GLN A 100 11.86 -7.16 -2.93
CA GLN A 100 12.59 -8.31 -3.47
C GLN A 100 13.95 -8.55 -2.79
N GLN A 101 14.57 -7.49 -2.27
CA GLN A 101 15.89 -7.55 -1.61
C GLN A 101 15.82 -8.02 -0.14
N GLY A 102 14.62 -8.06 0.46
CA GLY A 102 14.39 -8.37 1.88
C GLY A 102 14.49 -9.85 2.29
N ALA A 103 15.07 -10.73 1.47
CA ALA A 103 15.25 -12.16 1.78
C ALA A 103 16.72 -12.63 1.75
N ALA A 104 17.68 -11.72 1.50
CA ALA A 104 19.10 -12.09 1.35
C ALA A 104 19.93 -12.01 2.64
N ASN A 105 19.36 -11.55 3.76
CA ASN A 105 20.09 -11.31 5.01
C ASN A 105 19.59 -12.14 6.22
N ASP A 106 18.75 -13.16 6.01
CA ASP A 106 18.20 -14.00 7.08
C ASP A 106 19.08 -15.20 7.47
N ASP A 107 20.36 -15.21 7.06
CA ASP A 107 21.33 -16.28 7.42
C ASP A 107 22.01 -16.07 8.80
N TRP A 108 21.51 -15.17 9.66
CA TRP A 108 22.18 -14.79 10.91
C TRP A 108 21.79 -15.62 12.15
N PHE A 109 20.92 -16.63 12.05
CA PHE A 109 20.53 -17.49 13.18
C PHE A 109 20.71 -18.98 12.89
N MET A 110 21.97 -19.42 12.76
CA MET A 110 22.33 -20.82 13.03
C MET A 110 23.11 -20.85 14.36
N PRO A 111 22.55 -21.39 15.46
CA PRO A 111 23.33 -21.52 16.69
C PRO A 111 24.48 -22.49 16.42
N GLU A 112 25.71 -22.01 16.62
CA GLU A 112 26.92 -22.82 16.54
C GLU A 112 26.82 -24.00 17.52
N VAL A 113 26.63 -25.20 16.98
CA VAL A 113 26.72 -26.43 17.74
C VAL A 113 28.18 -26.60 18.15
N ARG A 114 28.45 -26.36 19.43
CA ARG A 114 29.73 -26.68 20.08
C ARG A 114 30.12 -28.14 19.79
N LYS A 115 31.35 -28.33 19.30
CA LYS A 115 32.14 -29.54 19.53
C LYS A 115 33.45 -29.15 20.19
#